data_AF-A0A0K9GV69-F1
#
_entry.id   AF-A0A0K9GV69-F1
#
_cell.length_a   1.000
_cell.length_b   1.000
_cell.length_c   1.000
_cell.angle_alpha   90.00
_cell.angle_beta   90.00
_cell.angle_gamma   90.00
#
_symmetry.space_group_name_H-M   'P 1'
#
loop_
_entity.id
_entity.type
_entity.pdbx_description
1 polymer ?
#
loop_
_entity_poly.entity_id
_entity_poly.type
_entity_poly.pdbx_seq_one_letter_code
_entity_poly.pdbx_strand_id
1 'polypeptide(L)'
;MFVEKTVEEYVCFLEEKGFTFGEDAIGFIYFGQRYTKASDFLVNIAIELTLKAQKNFDGSFYISLLETMKRNKIASRSKAERFAREQGLLN
;
A
#
# COMPACT_ATOMS: atom_id res chain seq x y z
N MET A 1 1.74 21.20 -6.63
CA MET A 1 1.69 19.99 -7.47
C MET A 1 2.04 18.82 -6.57
N PHE A 2 1.09 17.95 -6.21
CA PHE A 2 1.42 16.73 -5.48
C PHE A 2 2.09 15.79 -6.47
N VAL A 3 3.42 15.67 -6.40
CA VAL A 3 4.14 14.66 -7.17
C VAL A 3 3.73 13.31 -6.58
N GLU A 4 3.10 12.48 -7.40
CA GLU A 4 2.81 11.10 -7.07
C GLU A 4 4.15 10.37 -6.96
N LYS A 5 4.50 9.96 -5.73
CA LYS A 5 5.76 9.26 -5.48
C LYS A 5 5.76 7.92 -6.18
N THR A 6 6.90 7.54 -6.76
CA THR A 6 7.10 6.13 -7.15
C THR A 6 7.04 5.23 -5.90
N VAL A 7 6.89 3.93 -6.10
CA VAL A 7 6.94 2.97 -4.97
C VAL A 7 8.26 3.07 -4.22
N GLU A 8 9.36 3.19 -4.95
CA GLU A 8 10.71 3.33 -4.38
C GLU A 8 10.82 4.59 -3.52
N GLU A 9 10.40 5.75 -4.04
CA GLU A 9 10.41 7.02 -3.30
C GLU A 9 9.54 6.97 -2.04
N TYR A 10 8.41 6.25 -2.10
CA TYR A 10 7.50 6.13 -0.98
C TYR A 10 8.05 5.21 0.11
N VAL A 11 8.68 4.09 -0.25
CA VAL A 11 9.36 3.20 0.69
C VAL A 11 10.50 3.94 1.39
N CYS A 12 11.39 4.61 0.65
CA CYS A 12 12.47 5.40 1.22
C CYS A 12 11.93 6.48 2.17
N PHE A 13 10.85 7.17 1.79
CA PHE A 13 10.19 8.14 2.65
C PHE A 13 9.67 7.53 3.97
N LEU A 14 9.13 6.31 3.95
CA LEU A 14 8.68 5.63 5.16
C LEU A 14 9.86 5.18 6.04
N GLU A 15 10.96 4.74 5.45
CA GLU A 15 12.19 4.40 6.18
C GLU A 15 12.79 5.64 6.88
N GLU A 16 12.82 6.78 6.21
CA GLU A 16 13.20 8.08 6.82
C GLU A 16 12.27 8.48 7.99
N LYS A 17 11.03 8.00 8.00
CA LYS A 17 10.06 8.20 9.10
C LYS A 17 10.20 7.16 10.22
N GLY A 18 11.12 6.21 10.11
CA GLY A 18 11.41 5.21 11.12
C GLY A 18 10.62 3.90 10.96
N PHE A 19 9.92 3.69 9.83
CA PHE A 19 9.42 2.36 9.49
C PHE A 19 10.59 1.48 9.04
N THR A 20 10.58 0.20 9.41
CA THR A 20 11.61 -0.75 8.97
C THR A 20 10.97 -1.78 8.06
N PHE A 21 11.45 -1.88 6.82
CA PHE A 21 11.07 -2.93 5.89
C PHE A 21 12.21 -3.94 5.83
N GLY A 22 11.93 -5.22 6.14
CA GLY A 22 12.88 -6.30 5.85
C GLY A 22 12.96 -6.57 4.34
N GLU A 23 14.02 -7.26 3.90
CA GLU A 23 14.18 -7.64 2.48
C GLU A 23 12.94 -8.36 1.93
N ASP A 24 12.32 -9.24 2.74
CA ASP A 24 11.08 -9.92 2.38
C ASP A 24 9.94 -8.94 2.10
N ALA A 25 9.80 -7.88 2.89
CA ALA A 25 8.74 -6.88 2.73
C ALA A 25 8.90 -6.12 1.41
N ILE A 26 10.14 -5.71 1.08
CA ILE A 26 10.45 -5.07 -0.20
C ILE A 26 10.14 -6.02 -1.37
N GLY A 27 10.48 -7.30 -1.23
CA GLY A 27 10.14 -8.35 -2.19
C GLY A 27 8.63 -8.44 -2.42
N PHE A 28 7.82 -8.49 -1.35
CA PHE A 28 6.36 -8.51 -1.44
C PHE A 28 5.79 -7.27 -2.13
N ILE A 29 6.31 -6.07 -1.84
CA ILE A 29 5.85 -4.81 -2.43
C ILE A 29 5.99 -4.84 -3.95
N TYR A 30 7.20 -5.12 -4.45
CA TYR A 30 7.46 -5.14 -5.89
C TYR A 30 6.81 -6.35 -6.58
N PHE A 31 6.74 -7.48 -5.90
CA PHE A 31 5.98 -8.63 -6.38
C PHE A 31 4.51 -8.27 -6.58
N GLY A 32 3.87 -7.69 -5.56
CA GLY A 32 2.46 -7.30 -5.60
C GLY A 32 2.16 -6.28 -6.70
N GLN A 33 3.01 -5.28 -6.86
CA GLN A 33 2.91 -4.30 -7.93
C GLN A 33 2.86 -4.97 -9.31
N ARG A 34 3.84 -5.85 -9.59
CA ARG A 34 3.97 -6.54 -10.88
C ARG A 34 2.83 -7.55 -11.10
N TYR A 35 2.54 -8.35 -10.08
CA TYR A 35 1.52 -9.39 -10.10
C TYR A 35 0.13 -8.81 -10.39
N THR A 36 -0.25 -7.72 -9.72
CA THR A 36 -1.56 -7.07 -9.87
C THR A 36 -1.61 -6.03 -11.00
N LYS A 37 -0.46 -5.71 -11.61
CA LYS A 37 -0.30 -4.59 -12.55
C LYS A 37 -0.87 -3.28 -11.96
N ALA A 38 -0.56 -3.04 -10.69
CA ALA A 38 -0.98 -1.85 -9.96
C ALA A 38 -0.09 -0.66 -10.29
N SER A 39 -0.67 0.55 -10.27
CA SER A 39 0.12 1.78 -10.36
C SER A 39 0.82 2.06 -9.03
N ASP A 40 1.85 2.92 -9.06
CA ASP A 40 2.56 3.38 -7.86
C ASP A 40 1.59 3.96 -6.84
N PHE A 41 0.60 4.74 -7.29
CA PHE A 41 -0.50 5.23 -6.46
C PHE A 41 -1.14 4.13 -5.61
N LEU A 42 -1.59 3.05 -6.27
CA LEU A 42 -2.38 2.01 -5.64
C LEU A 42 -1.52 1.18 -4.69
N VAL A 43 -0.27 0.93 -5.07
CA VAL A 43 0.73 0.26 -4.24
C VAL A 43 1.01 1.07 -2.98
N ASN A 44 1.29 2.37 -3.12
CA ASN A 44 1.60 3.25 -2.00
C ASN A 44 0.45 3.31 -0.99
N ILE A 45 -0.79 3.39 -1.47
CA ILE A 45 -1.97 3.36 -0.60
C ILE A 45 -2.12 2.00 0.09
N ALA A 46 -1.86 0.88 -0.61
CA ALA A 46 -1.93 -0.44 0.01
C ALA A 46 -0.85 -0.62 1.10
N ILE A 47 0.37 -0.11 0.89
CA ILE A 47 1.41 -0.07 1.92
C ILE A 47 0.92 0.74 3.12
N GLU A 48 0.41 1.95 2.88
CA GLU A 48 -0.07 2.85 3.93
C GLU A 48 -1.17 2.21 4.79
N LEU A 49 -2.16 1.60 4.13
CA LEU A 49 -3.28 0.95 4.81
C LEU A 49 -2.85 -0.31 5.58
N THR A 50 -1.89 -1.07 5.04
CA THR A 50 -1.30 -2.22 5.74
C THR A 50 -0.67 -1.78 7.05
N LEU A 51 0.18 -0.74 7.00
CA LEU A 51 0.84 -0.19 8.18
C LEU A 51 -0.15 0.39 9.19
N LYS A 52 -1.19 1.10 8.74
CA LYS A 52 -2.23 1.64 9.63
C LYS A 52 -3.05 0.55 10.32
N ALA A 53 -3.36 -0.54 9.61
CA ALA A 53 -4.18 -1.63 10.14
C ALA A 53 -3.39 -2.50 11.14
N GLN A 54 -2.13 -2.83 10.82
CA GLN A 54 -1.37 -3.85 11.56
C GLN A 54 -0.17 -3.31 12.35
N LYS A 55 0.17 -2.01 12.22
CA LYS A 55 1.37 -1.34 12.79
C LYS A 55 2.72 -1.84 12.26
N ASN A 56 2.74 -2.96 11.55
CA ASN A 56 3.90 -3.53 10.86
C ASN A 56 3.49 -3.93 9.43
N PHE A 57 4.47 -4.15 8.56
CA PHE A 57 4.20 -4.64 7.21
C PHE A 57 4.04 -6.15 7.19
N ASP A 58 2.85 -6.64 6.81
CA ASP A 58 2.58 -8.04 6.50
C ASP A 58 2.39 -8.20 4.99
N GLY A 59 3.30 -8.93 4.36
CA GLY A 59 3.29 -9.12 2.90
C GLY A 59 2.04 -9.84 2.39
N SER A 60 1.51 -10.82 3.12
CA SER A 60 0.33 -11.58 2.67
C SER A 60 -0.94 -10.74 2.76
N PHE A 61 -1.07 -9.96 3.84
CA PHE A 61 -2.15 -8.99 3.99
C PHE A 61 -2.08 -7.91 2.91
N TYR A 62 -0.89 -7.35 2.68
CA TYR A 62 -0.66 -6.34 1.65
C TYR A 62 -1.08 -6.82 0.25
N ILE A 63 -0.69 -8.04 -0.15
CA ILE A 63 -1.06 -8.60 -1.45
C ILE A 63 -2.59 -8.72 -1.57
N SER A 64 -3.23 -9.30 -0.57
CA SER A 64 -4.69 -9.50 -0.55
C SER A 64 -5.43 -8.16 -0.61
N LEU A 65 -4.92 -7.15 0.10
CA LEU A 65 -5.47 -5.79 0.10
C LEU A 65 -5.31 -5.13 -1.28
N LEU A 66 -4.10 -5.16 -1.85
CA LEU A 66 -3.79 -4.55 -3.14
C LEU A 66 -4.65 -5.14 -4.27
N GLU A 67 -4.81 -6.46 -4.30
CA GLU A 67 -5.71 -7.12 -5.25
C GLU A 67 -7.15 -6.64 -5.09
N THR A 68 -7.64 -6.57 -3.86
CA THR A 68 -9.01 -6.16 -3.57
C THR A 68 -9.25 -4.72 -3.99
N MET A 69 -8.33 -3.82 -3.68
CA MET A 69 -8.38 -2.43 -4.13
C MET A 69 -8.33 -2.30 -5.66
N LYS A 70 -7.51 -3.12 -6.34
CA LYS A 70 -7.44 -3.18 -7.79
C LYS A 70 -8.77 -3.63 -8.40
N ARG A 71 -9.38 -4.69 -7.87
CA ARG A 71 -10.71 -5.19 -8.30
C ARG A 71 -11.80 -4.13 -8.13
N ASN A 72 -11.75 -3.37 -7.03
CA ASN A 72 -12.69 -2.28 -6.75
C ASN A 72 -12.37 -0.97 -7.51
N LYS A 73 -11.36 -0.98 -8.40
CA LYS A 73 -10.95 0.17 -9.22
C LYS A 73 -10.72 1.43 -8.39
N ILE A 74 -10.05 1.27 -7.24
CA ILE A 74 -9.66 2.40 -6.40
C ILE A 74 -8.67 3.27 -7.18
N ALA A 75 -9.03 4.54 -7.36
CA ALA A 75 -8.28 5.49 -8.20
C ALA A 75 -8.10 6.86 -7.53
N SER A 76 -8.46 7.00 -6.25
CA SER A 76 -8.26 8.23 -5.50
C SER A 76 -8.14 7.93 -4.01
N ARG A 77 -7.50 8.84 -3.27
CA ARG A 77 -7.30 8.71 -1.81
C ARG A 77 -8.64 8.63 -1.07
N SER A 78 -9.59 9.49 -1.44
CA SER A 78 -10.93 9.46 -0.85
C SER A 78 -11.65 8.12 -1.06
N LYS A 79 -11.52 7.50 -2.25
CA LYS A 79 -12.07 6.15 -2.48
C LYS A 79 -11.36 5.10 -1.64
N ALA A 80 -10.03 5.19 -1.51
CA ALA A 80 -9.26 4.27 -0.70
C ALA A 80 -9.59 4.37 0.80
N GLU A 81 -9.74 5.58 1.33
CA GLU A 81 -10.13 5.82 2.72
C GLU A 81 -11.53 5.29 3.01
N ARG A 82 -12.49 5.59 2.11
CA ARG A 82 -13.85 5.04 2.21
C ARG A 82 -13.83 3.52 2.19
N PHE A 83 -13.12 2.92 1.24
CA PHE A 83 -12.95 1.46 1.15
C PHE A 83 -12.35 0.90 2.46
N ALA A 84 -11.30 1.51 2.98
CA ALA A 84 -10.65 1.06 4.20
C ALA A 84 -11.59 1.11 5.43
N ARG A 85 -12.43 2.14 5.55
CA ARG A 85 -13.47 2.21 6.60
C ARG A 85 -14.55 1.15 6.41
N GLU A 86 -15.03 0.96 5.17
CA GLU A 86 -16.02 -0.08 4.84
C GLU A 86 -15.49 -1.50 5.13
N GLN A 87 -14.17 -1.71 5.02
CA GLN A 87 -13.50 -2.97 5.35
C GLN A 87 -13.09 -3.08 6.84
N GLY A 88 -13.40 -2.08 7.67
CA GLY A 88 -13.03 -2.07 9.10
C GLY A 88 -11.52 -1.95 9.37
N LEU A 89 -10.74 -1.50 8.38
CA LEU A 89 -9.29 -1.32 8.49
C LEU A 89 -8.93 -0.01 9.20
N LEU A 90 -9.80 1.00 9.08
CA LEU A 90 -9.66 2.31 9.70
C LEU A 90 -10.96 2.68 10.41
N ASN A 91 -10.84 3.19 11.63
CA ASN A 91 -11.95 3.75 12.42
C ASN A 91 -11.99 5.28 12.33
#